data_AF-A0A3M7TDC2-F1
#
_entry.id   AF-A0A3M7TDC2-F1
#
_cell.length_a   1.000
_cell.length_b   1.000
_cell.length_c   1.000
_cell.angle_alpha   90.00
_cell.angle_beta   90.00
_cell.angle_gamma   90.00
#
_symmetry.space_group_name_H-M   'P 1'
#
loop_
_entity.id
_entity.type
_entity.pdbx_description
1 polymer ?
#
loop_
_entity_poly.entity_id
_entity_poly.type
_entity_poly.pdbx_seq_one_letter_code
_entity_poly.pdbx_strand_id
1 'polypeptide(L)'
;MKKTIFLAAMCLVMATVTSCNQDRDMNESFDANPNMESVFSSKVSQEHSKKMIPICINKVNNAYDVLFDEETSVYTISDTEQNKKYVEIIDKAIENESSLSITINNNSITSAKVVHSSYPRRSYDCPEADYRGLKDFSNLGQIKNFASLLSKAGSYKRTPVQRNNGFTAYSWGTPNFEYRTDGCYARAHRMRQILKNYGYKCEKIWLFGNLRAKSGNKTIRWGWHVTIAVKLTNGDRRVIDPAFQDTPMSVKEWEDKCLNKSGMNYNERMPYKIGSAFTTQSKSYLLHKVRGGRYTQSYDNCYEKTTATLNNYRHRRD
;
A
#
# COMPACT_ATOMS: atom_id res chain seq x y z
N MET A 1 -68.19 12.04 -44.59
CA MET A 1 -68.87 11.93 -43.28
C MET A 1 -67.99 12.56 -42.21
N LYS A 2 -68.63 13.33 -41.32
CA LYS A 2 -68.19 13.95 -40.05
C LYS A 2 -67.07 13.17 -39.31
N LYS A 3 -66.20 13.69 -38.44
CA LYS A 3 -65.67 15.01 -37.98
C LYS A 3 -64.71 14.67 -36.78
N THR A 4 -63.67 15.48 -36.55
CA THR A 4 -63.03 15.84 -35.23
C THR A 4 -62.39 14.72 -34.37
N ILE A 5 -61.08 14.67 -34.10
CA ILE A 5 -60.18 15.56 -33.28
C ILE A 5 -60.62 15.67 -31.81
N PHE A 6 -59.85 15.15 -30.83
CA PHE A 6 -59.05 15.95 -29.86
C PHE A 6 -58.33 15.13 -28.78
N LEU A 7 -57.13 15.62 -28.49
CA LEU A 7 -56.19 15.36 -27.40
C LEU A 7 -56.67 16.07 -26.12
N ALA A 8 -56.50 15.50 -24.92
CA ALA A 8 -56.38 16.29 -23.68
C ALA A 8 -55.77 15.50 -22.51
N ALA A 9 -54.79 16.12 -21.87
CA ALA A 9 -54.18 15.76 -20.58
C ALA A 9 -54.99 16.33 -19.40
N MET A 10 -54.84 15.76 -18.19
CA MET A 10 -54.45 16.47 -16.96
C MET A 10 -54.54 15.62 -15.66
N CYS A 11 -53.48 15.78 -14.86
CA CYS A 11 -53.38 15.94 -13.39
C CYS A 11 -53.83 14.87 -12.36
N LEU A 12 -52.81 14.28 -11.72
CA LEU A 12 -52.44 14.35 -10.28
C LEU A 12 -53.52 14.32 -9.19
N VAL A 13 -53.44 13.32 -8.28
CA VAL A 13 -53.51 13.49 -6.81
C VAL A 13 -52.69 12.38 -6.12
N MET A 14 -51.80 12.78 -5.19
CA MET A 14 -51.11 11.91 -4.22
C MET A 14 -51.99 11.65 -3.00
N ALA A 15 -51.95 10.44 -2.43
CA ALA A 15 -52.22 10.22 -1.02
C ALA A 15 -51.36 9.07 -0.48
N THR A 16 -50.50 9.40 0.47
CA THR A 16 -49.71 8.52 1.34
C THR A 16 -50.57 7.93 2.45
N VAL A 17 -50.34 6.67 2.82
CA VAL A 17 -50.58 6.19 4.19
C VAL A 17 -49.40 5.33 4.66
N THR A 18 -48.82 5.75 5.77
CA THR A 18 -47.84 5.05 6.61
C THR A 18 -48.56 4.70 7.91
N SER A 19 -48.38 3.49 8.47
CA SER A 19 -48.34 3.25 9.93
C SER A 19 -47.98 1.79 10.26
N CYS A 20 -47.29 1.60 11.39
CA CYS A 20 -46.48 0.45 11.79
C CYS A 20 -47.12 -0.51 12.83
N ASN A 21 -46.49 -1.70 12.93
CA ASN A 21 -46.21 -2.58 14.10
C ASN A 21 -47.33 -3.22 14.94
N GLN A 22 -47.26 -4.55 15.15
CA GLN A 22 -46.61 -5.17 16.32
C GLN A 22 -46.60 -6.72 16.30
N ASP A 23 -45.44 -7.26 16.71
CA ASP A 23 -45.12 -8.41 17.55
C ASP A 23 -45.59 -9.85 17.23
N ARG A 24 -44.59 -10.75 17.09
CA ARG A 24 -44.53 -12.01 17.84
C ARG A 24 -43.13 -12.62 17.81
N ASP A 25 -42.53 -12.70 19.01
CA ASP A 25 -41.39 -13.57 19.34
C ASP A 25 -41.79 -15.05 19.22
N MET A 26 -40.91 -15.89 18.68
CA MET A 26 -40.67 -17.25 19.17
C MET A 26 -39.22 -17.66 18.94
N ASN A 27 -38.67 -18.19 20.02
CA ASN A 27 -37.34 -18.68 20.27
C ASN A 27 -37.11 -20.03 19.56
N GLU A 28 -36.01 -20.21 18.83
CA GLU A 28 -35.45 -21.55 18.58
C GLU A 28 -33.92 -21.51 18.52
N SER A 29 -33.33 -22.21 19.48
CA SER A 29 -31.91 -22.52 19.62
C SER A 29 -31.51 -23.64 18.66
N PHE A 30 -30.41 -23.48 17.93
CA PHE A 30 -29.66 -24.61 17.39
C PHE A 30 -28.15 -24.36 17.52
N ASP A 31 -27.57 -25.04 18.50
CA ASP A 31 -26.13 -25.32 18.56
C ASP A 31 -25.74 -26.29 17.44
N ALA A 32 -24.72 -25.95 16.66
CA ALA A 32 -23.84 -26.92 16.02
C ALA A 32 -22.50 -26.26 15.61
N ASN A 33 -21.44 -26.72 16.24
CA ASN A 33 -20.04 -26.58 15.81
C ASN A 33 -19.41 -27.99 15.96
N PRO A 34 -18.25 -28.36 15.38
CA PRO A 34 -17.59 -28.05 14.10
C PRO A 34 -17.43 -29.33 13.23
N ASN A 35 -17.20 -29.21 11.91
CA ASN A 35 -16.07 -29.87 11.22
C ASN A 35 -16.02 -29.59 9.71
N MET A 36 -14.83 -29.10 9.34
CA MET A 36 -14.11 -29.08 8.07
C MET A 36 -14.57 -30.03 6.94
N GLU A 37 -14.92 -29.45 5.77
CA GLU A 37 -14.60 -29.93 4.40
C GLU A 37 -14.90 -28.79 3.41
N SER A 38 -13.88 -28.11 2.88
CA SER A 38 -13.29 -28.33 1.55
C SER A 38 -14.02 -27.64 0.38
N VAL A 39 -13.50 -26.46 0.02
CA VAL A 39 -13.16 -25.99 -1.34
C VAL A 39 -14.17 -26.28 -2.48
N PHE A 40 -14.95 -25.28 -2.85
CA PHE A 40 -14.91 -24.61 -4.17
C PHE A 40 -16.00 -23.51 -4.17
N SER A 41 -15.68 -22.33 -3.61
CA SER A 41 -16.48 -21.15 -3.91
C SER A 41 -16.13 -20.72 -5.33
N SER A 42 -17.09 -20.88 -6.23
CA SER A 42 -17.12 -20.27 -7.55
C SER A 42 -16.79 -18.77 -7.41
N LYS A 43 -15.55 -18.40 -7.75
CA LYS A 43 -15.15 -16.99 -7.88
C LYS A 43 -15.91 -16.40 -9.06
N VAL A 44 -17.07 -15.79 -8.78
CA VAL A 44 -17.63 -14.77 -9.64
C VAL A 44 -16.56 -13.67 -9.73
N SER A 45 -15.96 -13.51 -10.91
CA SER A 45 -14.96 -12.48 -11.17
C SER A 45 -15.62 -11.11 -11.08
N GLN A 46 -15.57 -10.47 -9.92
CA GLN A 46 -16.05 -9.10 -9.78
C GLN A 46 -14.96 -8.15 -10.30
N GLU A 47 -15.16 -7.69 -11.53
CA GLU A 47 -14.46 -6.51 -12.02
C GLU A 47 -14.74 -5.35 -11.07
N HIS A 48 -13.70 -4.64 -10.69
CA HIS A 48 -13.84 -3.44 -9.87
C HIS A 48 -12.96 -2.33 -10.42
N SER A 49 -13.45 -1.10 -10.30
CA SER A 49 -12.72 0.10 -10.74
C SER A 49 -12.17 0.85 -9.55
N LYS A 50 -10.90 1.23 -9.61
CA LYS A 50 -10.19 2.01 -8.59
C LYS A 50 -9.55 3.24 -9.21
N LYS A 51 -9.48 4.34 -8.44
CA LYS A 51 -8.66 5.50 -8.78
C LYS A 51 -7.26 5.28 -8.22
N MET A 52 -6.25 5.24 -9.09
CA MET A 52 -4.87 4.92 -8.72
C MET A 52 -3.90 5.77 -9.54
N ILE A 53 -2.67 5.94 -9.05
CA ILE A 53 -1.61 6.65 -9.79
C ILE A 53 -0.55 5.61 -10.17
N PRO A 54 -0.37 5.32 -11.48
CA PRO A 54 0.66 4.40 -11.91
C PRO A 54 2.04 5.05 -11.69
N ILE A 55 3.00 4.27 -11.22
CA ILE A 55 4.35 4.75 -10.89
C ILE A 55 5.44 4.16 -11.77
N CYS A 56 5.15 2.98 -12.35
CA CYS A 56 6.06 2.24 -13.19
C CYS A 56 5.25 1.30 -14.09
N ILE A 57 5.70 1.16 -15.34
CA ILE A 57 5.24 0.15 -16.27
C ILE A 57 6.46 -0.52 -16.90
N ASN A 58 6.49 -1.85 -16.93
CA ASN A 58 7.62 -2.61 -17.47
C ASN A 58 7.12 -3.77 -18.33
N LYS A 59 7.61 -3.85 -19.58
CA LYS A 59 7.31 -4.97 -20.47
C LYS A 59 8.06 -6.21 -20.01
N VAL A 60 7.35 -7.33 -19.86
CA VAL A 60 7.92 -8.65 -19.53
C VAL A 60 7.22 -9.70 -20.37
N ASN A 61 7.97 -10.28 -21.31
CA ASN A 61 7.45 -11.22 -22.29
C ASN A 61 6.23 -10.61 -23.02
N ASN A 62 5.09 -11.28 -23.00
CA ASN A 62 3.85 -10.90 -23.68
C ASN A 62 2.88 -10.11 -22.78
N ALA A 63 3.39 -9.45 -21.74
CA ALA A 63 2.59 -8.62 -20.83
C ALA A 63 3.39 -7.42 -20.32
N TYR A 64 2.70 -6.47 -19.71
CA TYR A 64 3.26 -5.36 -18.96
C TYR A 64 2.91 -5.51 -17.49
N ASP A 65 3.89 -5.32 -16.62
CA ASP A 65 3.64 -5.13 -15.20
C ASP A 65 3.45 -3.65 -14.91
N VAL A 66 2.40 -3.34 -14.18
CA VAL A 66 2.05 -1.99 -13.77
C VAL A 66 2.04 -1.94 -12.25
N LEU A 67 2.74 -0.94 -11.72
CA LEU A 67 2.86 -0.67 -10.30
C LEU A 67 2.14 0.64 -9.97
N PHE A 68 1.57 0.74 -8.77
CA PHE A 68 0.86 1.92 -8.29
C PHE A 68 1.41 2.39 -6.94
N ASP A 69 1.16 3.65 -6.60
CA ASP A 69 1.79 4.35 -5.47
C ASP A 69 1.30 3.91 -4.08
N GLU A 70 -0.02 3.78 -3.88
CA GLU A 70 -0.61 3.42 -2.58
C GLU A 70 -0.94 1.93 -2.47
N GLU A 71 -0.76 1.15 -3.55
CA GLU A 71 -1.07 -0.27 -3.61
C GLU A 71 0.21 -1.05 -3.92
N THR A 72 0.60 -1.93 -3.01
CA THR A 72 1.83 -2.71 -3.15
C THR A 72 1.70 -3.87 -4.11
N SER A 73 0.52 -4.18 -4.66
CA SER A 73 0.33 -5.29 -5.61
C SER A 73 0.94 -5.03 -6.99
N VAL A 74 1.30 -6.11 -7.70
CA VAL A 74 1.62 -6.06 -9.14
C VAL A 74 0.33 -6.28 -9.93
N TYR A 75 0.08 -5.42 -10.91
CA TYR A 75 -0.98 -5.61 -11.90
C TYR A 75 -0.39 -5.90 -13.26
N THR A 76 -1.16 -6.57 -14.11
CA THR A 76 -0.70 -6.99 -15.44
C THR A 76 -1.60 -6.48 -16.55
N ILE A 77 -1.02 -6.20 -17.72
CA ILE A 77 -1.74 -5.92 -18.97
C ILE A 77 -1.19 -6.84 -20.03
N SER A 78 -2.03 -7.66 -20.66
CA SER A 78 -1.59 -8.48 -21.80
C SER A 78 -1.17 -7.59 -22.97
N ASP A 79 -0.06 -7.93 -23.64
CA ASP A 79 0.47 -7.21 -24.81
C ASP A 79 -0.33 -7.59 -26.06
N THR A 80 -1.47 -6.93 -26.25
CA THR A 80 -2.39 -7.11 -27.39
C THR A 80 -2.64 -5.77 -28.07
N GLU A 81 -3.05 -5.79 -29.34
CA GLU A 81 -3.41 -4.58 -30.09
C GLU A 81 -4.49 -3.75 -29.36
N GLN A 82 -5.49 -4.42 -28.78
CA GLN A 82 -6.56 -3.77 -28.01
C GLN A 82 -6.02 -3.01 -26.79
N ASN A 83 -4.96 -3.53 -26.16
CA ASN A 83 -4.42 -2.99 -24.92
C ASN A 83 -3.33 -1.92 -25.13
N LYS A 84 -2.80 -1.75 -26.35
CA LYS A 84 -1.79 -0.72 -26.64
C LYS A 84 -2.22 0.67 -26.17
N LYS A 85 -3.49 1.04 -26.40
CA LYS A 85 -4.04 2.31 -25.91
C LYS A 85 -3.99 2.46 -24.38
N TYR A 86 -4.17 1.37 -23.63
CA TYR A 86 -4.11 1.42 -22.16
C TYR A 86 -2.67 1.58 -21.67
N VAL A 87 -1.74 0.89 -22.33
CA VAL A 87 -0.29 1.03 -22.07
C VAL A 87 0.14 2.47 -22.31
N GLU A 88 -0.26 3.10 -23.42
CA GLU A 88 0.05 4.50 -23.72
C GLU A 88 -0.57 5.48 -22.70
N ILE A 89 -1.81 5.25 -22.28
CA ILE A 89 -2.46 6.07 -21.25
C ILE A 89 -1.69 5.97 -19.93
N ILE A 90 -1.26 4.77 -19.55
CA ILE A 90 -0.51 4.52 -18.33
C ILE A 90 0.88 5.15 -18.39
N ASP A 91 1.62 4.97 -19.49
CA ASP A 91 2.95 5.56 -19.66
C ASP A 91 2.89 7.10 -19.58
N LYS A 92 1.91 7.73 -20.25
CA LYS A 92 1.66 9.17 -20.13
C LYS A 92 1.27 9.59 -18.71
N ALA A 93 0.46 8.79 -18.01
CA ALA A 93 0.06 9.08 -16.64
C ALA A 93 1.22 8.98 -15.65
N ILE A 94 2.18 8.07 -15.87
CA ILE A 94 3.43 8.00 -15.08
C ILE A 94 4.25 9.27 -15.31
N GLU A 95 4.39 9.72 -16.56
CA GLU A 95 5.16 10.93 -16.86
C GLU A 95 4.57 12.19 -16.22
N ASN A 96 3.22 12.27 -16.21
CA ASN A 96 2.45 13.40 -15.70
C ASN A 96 1.98 13.25 -14.24
N GLU A 97 2.34 12.15 -13.56
CA GLU A 97 1.90 11.81 -12.20
C GLU A 97 0.37 11.95 -12.01
N SER A 98 -0.39 11.48 -13.00
CA SER A 98 -1.84 11.69 -13.11
C SER A 98 -2.64 10.47 -12.65
N SER A 99 -3.77 10.70 -12.00
CA SER A 99 -4.65 9.61 -11.57
C SER A 99 -5.43 9.01 -12.73
N LEU A 100 -5.57 7.69 -12.71
CA LEU A 100 -6.35 6.90 -13.65
C LEU A 100 -7.47 6.18 -12.92
N SER A 101 -8.59 5.98 -13.61
CA SER A 101 -9.58 4.97 -13.27
C SER A 101 -9.17 3.67 -13.93
N ILE A 102 -8.75 2.70 -13.12
CA ILE A 102 -8.28 1.38 -13.54
C ILE A 102 -9.34 0.35 -13.21
N THR A 103 -9.79 -0.40 -14.22
CA THR A 103 -10.68 -1.57 -14.04
C THR A 103 -9.83 -2.82 -14.01
N ILE A 104 -10.03 -3.65 -12.98
CA ILE A 104 -9.20 -4.82 -12.68
C ILE A 104 -10.07 -6.07 -12.59
N ASN A 105 -9.61 -7.15 -13.21
CA ASN A 105 -10.09 -8.51 -13.05
C ASN A 105 -8.92 -9.43 -12.66
N ASN A 106 -8.92 -10.02 -11.47
CA ASN A 106 -7.86 -10.94 -11.00
C ASN A 106 -6.43 -10.39 -11.20
N ASN A 107 -6.18 -9.13 -10.83
CA ASN A 107 -4.93 -8.39 -11.04
C ASN A 107 -4.53 -8.16 -12.52
N SER A 108 -5.38 -8.51 -13.47
CA SER A 108 -5.28 -8.05 -14.86
C SER A 108 -6.05 -6.75 -15.02
N ILE A 109 -5.41 -5.73 -15.57
CA ILE A 109 -6.05 -4.47 -15.94
C ILE A 109 -6.80 -4.70 -17.25
N THR A 110 -8.11 -4.48 -17.22
CA THR A 110 -9.00 -4.63 -18.39
C THR A 110 -9.37 -3.30 -19.02
N SER A 111 -9.18 -2.18 -18.29
CA SER A 111 -9.36 -0.83 -18.82
C SER A 111 -8.58 0.19 -17.99
N ALA A 112 -8.06 1.22 -18.66
CA ALA A 112 -7.47 2.41 -18.04
C ALA A 112 -8.05 3.68 -18.67
N LYS A 113 -8.51 4.62 -17.83
CA LYS A 113 -9.09 5.90 -18.27
C LYS A 113 -8.51 7.06 -17.47
N VAL A 114 -8.16 8.15 -18.16
CA VAL A 114 -7.70 9.38 -17.49
C VAL A 114 -8.83 9.95 -16.65
N VAL A 115 -8.51 10.28 -15.39
CA VAL A 115 -9.40 11.06 -14.52
C VAL A 115 -8.81 12.46 -14.44
N HIS A 116 -9.62 13.49 -14.68
CA HIS A 116 -9.20 14.87 -14.44
C HIS A 116 -9.12 15.12 -12.94
N SER A 117 -7.99 14.74 -12.36
CA SER A 117 -7.60 15.14 -11.01
C SER A 117 -6.10 15.29 -10.99
N SER A 118 -5.62 16.52 -10.90
CA SER A 118 -4.26 16.80 -10.50
C SER A 118 -4.04 16.27 -9.09
N TYR A 119 -2.84 15.76 -8.81
CA TYR A 119 -2.45 15.46 -7.43
C TYR A 119 -2.67 16.72 -6.59
N PRO A 120 -3.50 16.70 -5.54
CA PRO A 120 -3.56 17.85 -4.66
C PRO A 120 -2.17 18.01 -4.07
N ARG A 121 -1.45 19.08 -4.45
CA ARG A 121 -0.25 19.49 -3.74
C ARG A 121 -0.68 19.80 -2.31
N ARG A 122 -0.64 18.80 -1.43
CA ARG A 122 -0.96 19.00 -0.03
C ARG A 122 0.13 19.89 0.54
N SER A 123 -0.28 21.08 0.98
CA SER A 123 0.48 21.81 1.98
C SER A 123 0.57 20.91 3.21
N TYR A 124 1.78 20.67 3.69
CA TYR A 124 1.98 19.85 4.87
C TYR A 124 1.79 20.72 6.10
N ASP A 125 0.76 20.41 6.89
CA ASP A 125 0.47 21.12 8.14
C ASP A 125 1.54 20.88 9.21
N CYS A 126 2.39 19.87 9.06
CA CYS A 126 3.50 19.61 9.98
C CYS A 126 4.85 19.91 9.32
N PRO A 127 5.71 20.70 9.98
CA PRO A 127 7.05 20.93 9.50
C PRO A 127 7.84 19.61 9.56
N GLU A 128 8.82 19.46 8.68
CA GLU A 128 9.78 18.38 8.85
C GLU A 128 10.56 18.62 10.15
N ALA A 129 10.63 17.61 11.02
CA ALA A 129 11.41 17.72 12.25
C ALA A 129 12.90 17.85 11.92
N ASP A 130 13.65 18.63 12.72
CA ASP A 130 15.08 18.83 12.46
C ASP A 130 15.83 17.49 12.48
N TYR A 131 16.37 17.13 11.31
CA TYR A 131 17.10 15.89 11.09
C TYR A 131 18.62 16.07 11.28
N ARG A 132 19.09 17.32 11.43
CA ARG A 132 20.53 17.65 11.50
C ARG A 132 21.16 17.17 12.80
N GLY A 133 20.44 17.27 13.92
CA GLY A 133 20.93 16.87 15.25
C GLY A 133 20.91 15.35 15.52
N LEU A 134 20.40 14.54 14.59
CA LEU A 134 20.34 13.09 14.76
C LEU A 134 21.69 12.44 14.40
N LYS A 135 22.00 11.30 15.03
CA LYS A 135 23.26 10.57 14.84
C LYS A 135 23.08 9.27 14.06
N ASP A 136 24.15 8.88 13.39
CA ASP A 136 24.30 7.50 12.88
C ASP A 136 24.66 6.56 14.04
N PHE A 137 24.55 5.25 13.81
CA PHE A 137 24.86 4.24 14.82
C PHE A 137 26.37 4.05 14.94
N SER A 138 26.88 3.83 16.16
CA SER A 138 28.33 3.64 16.34
C SER A 138 28.78 2.20 16.11
N ASN A 139 27.90 1.22 16.30
CA ASN A 139 28.22 -0.20 16.10
C ASN A 139 26.98 -1.05 15.82
N LEU A 140 27.21 -2.27 15.30
CA LEU A 140 26.16 -3.21 14.93
C LEU A 140 25.32 -3.69 16.14
N GLY A 141 25.90 -3.73 17.34
CA GLY A 141 25.18 -4.10 18.57
C GLY A 141 24.03 -3.16 18.89
N GLN A 142 24.25 -1.84 18.72
CA GLN A 142 23.17 -0.85 18.86
C GLN A 142 22.04 -1.08 17.86
N ILE A 143 22.39 -1.35 16.59
CA ILE A 143 21.40 -1.64 15.54
C ILE A 143 20.61 -2.91 15.88
N LYS A 144 21.28 -3.98 16.34
CA LYS A 144 20.62 -5.22 16.79
C LYS A 144 19.60 -4.96 17.90
N ASN A 145 19.97 -4.17 18.91
CA ASN A 145 19.06 -3.79 19.98
C ASN A 145 17.85 -3.01 19.47
N PHE A 146 18.05 -2.08 18.54
CA PHE A 146 16.94 -1.33 17.93
C PHE A 146 16.07 -2.19 17.03
N ALA A 147 16.63 -3.12 16.26
CA ALA A 147 15.84 -4.06 15.46
C ALA A 147 14.93 -4.93 16.35
N SER A 148 15.46 -5.43 17.46
CA SER A 148 14.68 -6.17 18.47
C SER A 148 13.67 -5.29 19.21
N LEU A 149 13.98 -4.02 19.46
CA LEU A 149 13.01 -3.08 20.02
C LEU A 149 11.85 -2.84 19.04
N LEU A 150 12.15 -2.61 17.77
CA LEU A 150 11.17 -2.33 16.73
C LEU A 150 10.32 -3.55 16.36
N SER A 151 10.78 -4.79 16.62
CA SER A 151 9.91 -5.97 16.44
C SER A 151 8.83 -6.10 17.51
N LYS A 152 8.95 -5.39 18.64
CA LYS A 152 8.01 -5.49 19.78
C LYS A 152 6.88 -4.47 19.67
N ALA A 153 5.64 -4.97 19.62
CA ALA A 153 4.43 -4.15 19.58
C ALA A 153 4.37 -3.08 20.69
N GLY A 154 4.82 -3.42 21.90
CA GLY A 154 4.81 -2.54 23.07
C GLY A 154 5.72 -1.30 22.96
N SER A 155 6.66 -1.30 22.01
CA SER A 155 7.61 -0.19 21.78
C SER A 155 6.96 1.03 21.10
N TYR A 156 5.82 0.84 20.43
CA TYR A 156 5.18 1.87 19.62
C TYR A 156 4.23 2.75 20.42
N LYS A 157 4.78 3.65 21.23
CA LYS A 157 4.00 4.58 22.06
C LYS A 157 3.38 5.73 21.24
N ARG A 158 2.25 6.24 21.70
CA ARG A 158 1.64 7.48 21.17
C ARG A 158 2.68 8.60 21.26
N THR A 159 2.92 9.31 20.16
CA THR A 159 3.98 10.32 20.07
C THR A 159 3.38 11.65 19.61
N PRO A 160 3.64 12.78 20.31
CA PRO A 160 3.19 14.10 19.89
C PRO A 160 3.86 14.54 18.58
N VAL A 161 3.12 15.26 17.74
CA VAL A 161 3.60 15.82 16.47
C VAL A 161 3.17 17.28 16.39
N GLN A 162 4.13 18.18 16.25
CA GLN A 162 3.86 19.61 16.18
C GLN A 162 3.36 20.01 14.80
N ARG A 163 2.31 20.83 14.74
CA ARG A 163 1.80 21.45 13.51
C ARG A 163 2.30 22.89 13.38
N ASN A 164 2.30 23.41 12.16
CA ASN A 164 2.71 24.77 11.81
C ASN A 164 1.87 25.84 12.51
N ASN A 165 0.62 25.53 12.85
CA ASN A 165 -0.30 26.43 13.55
C ASN A 165 -0.16 26.38 15.09
N GLY A 166 0.89 25.72 15.61
CA GLY A 166 1.16 25.62 17.04
C GLY A 166 0.37 24.53 17.79
N PHE A 167 -0.58 23.85 17.14
CA PHE A 167 -1.31 22.75 17.76
C PHE A 167 -0.49 21.46 17.77
N THR A 168 -0.57 20.70 18.86
CA THR A 168 0.02 19.36 18.95
C THR A 168 -0.97 18.30 18.50
N ALA A 169 -0.68 17.64 17.39
CA ALA A 169 -1.33 16.40 16.98
C ALA A 169 -0.65 15.19 17.64
N TYR A 170 -1.22 14.00 17.46
CA TYR A 170 -0.64 12.77 17.96
C TYR A 170 -0.62 11.70 16.88
N SER A 171 0.51 11.01 16.80
CA SER A 171 0.68 9.81 16.01
C SER A 171 0.55 8.58 16.90
N TRP A 172 -0.10 7.54 16.39
CA TRP A 172 -0.22 6.26 17.06
C TRP A 172 -0.36 5.12 16.05
N GLY A 173 -0.58 3.91 16.55
CA GLY A 173 -0.64 2.71 15.73
C GLY A 173 0.62 1.87 15.88
N THR A 174 0.40 0.56 15.93
CA THR A 174 1.44 -0.46 16.02
C THR A 174 1.65 -1.05 14.63
N PRO A 175 2.87 -1.02 14.08
CA PRO A 175 3.17 -1.72 12.84
C PRO A 175 2.79 -3.20 12.93
N ASN A 176 1.88 -3.64 12.05
CA ASN A 176 1.54 -5.04 11.94
C ASN A 176 2.50 -5.73 10.96
N PHE A 177 3.55 -6.36 11.50
CA PHE A 177 4.55 -7.08 10.71
C PHE A 177 4.10 -8.48 10.26
N GLU A 178 2.98 -8.98 10.78
CA GLU A 178 2.35 -10.25 10.38
C GLU A 178 1.44 -10.08 9.15
N TYR A 179 0.98 -8.85 8.87
CA TYR A 179 0.28 -8.51 7.64
C TYR A 179 1.24 -7.86 6.65
N ARG A 180 1.87 -8.70 5.82
CA ARG A 180 2.87 -8.27 4.84
C ARG A 180 2.24 -7.99 3.49
N THR A 181 1.00 -8.42 3.26
CA THR A 181 0.22 -8.16 2.03
C THR A 181 0.29 -6.69 1.60
N ASP A 182 0.22 -5.74 2.52
CA ASP A 182 0.29 -4.30 2.21
C ASP A 182 0.80 -3.46 3.40
N GLY A 183 0.94 -2.13 3.23
CA GLY A 183 1.19 -1.17 4.32
C GLY A 183 2.66 -1.00 4.72
N CYS A 184 3.61 -1.50 3.93
CA CYS A 184 5.04 -1.40 4.21
C CYS A 184 5.52 0.04 4.41
N TYR A 185 5.00 0.98 3.62
CA TYR A 185 5.25 2.42 3.72
C TYR A 185 4.89 2.99 5.10
N ALA A 186 3.72 2.63 5.64
CA ALA A 186 3.27 3.06 6.96
C ALA A 186 4.12 2.43 8.08
N ARG A 187 4.43 1.13 7.98
CA ARG A 187 5.34 0.46 8.94
C ARG A 187 6.72 1.13 8.97
N ALA A 188 7.30 1.37 7.80
CA ALA A 188 8.60 2.03 7.65
C ALA A 188 8.59 3.45 8.22
N HIS A 189 7.53 4.21 7.96
CA HIS A 189 7.41 5.57 8.47
C HIS A 189 7.26 5.59 10.00
N ARG A 190 6.50 4.64 10.57
CA ARG A 190 6.39 4.50 12.02
C ARG A 190 7.70 4.06 12.67
N MET A 191 8.46 3.15 12.06
CA MET A 191 9.80 2.78 12.53
C MET A 191 10.77 3.97 12.54
N ARG A 192 10.75 4.77 11.46
CA ARG A 192 11.49 6.04 11.40
C ARG A 192 11.17 6.96 12.58
N GLN A 193 9.89 7.11 12.90
CA GLN A 193 9.48 8.00 13.99
C GLN A 193 10.08 7.58 15.33
N ILE A 194 10.05 6.27 15.62
CA ILE A 194 10.65 5.73 16.82
C ILE A 194 12.16 6.01 16.82
N LEU A 195 12.90 5.67 15.75
CA LEU A 195 14.33 5.97 15.67
C LEU A 195 14.65 7.45 15.90
N LYS A 196 13.87 8.34 15.29
CA LYS A 196 14.03 9.79 15.47
C LYS A 196 13.87 10.21 16.94
N ASN A 197 12.88 9.67 17.64
CA ASN A 197 12.67 9.97 19.06
C ASN A 197 13.82 9.48 19.96
N TYR A 198 14.56 8.45 19.51
CA TYR A 198 15.77 7.98 20.17
C TYR A 198 17.04 8.70 19.68
N GLY A 199 16.90 9.72 18.82
CA GLY A 199 18.02 10.53 18.34
C GLY A 199 18.77 9.97 17.13
N TYR A 200 18.24 8.95 16.45
CA TYR A 200 18.94 8.27 15.35
C TYR A 200 18.42 8.64 13.96
N LYS A 201 19.37 8.70 13.01
CA LYS A 201 19.10 8.81 11.57
C LYS A 201 18.72 7.46 10.98
N CYS A 202 17.92 7.53 9.92
CA CYS A 202 17.67 6.45 8.99
C CYS A 202 17.45 7.04 7.59
N GLU A 203 17.32 6.16 6.61
CA GLU A 203 16.88 6.42 5.25
C GLU A 203 15.67 5.51 4.98
N LYS A 204 14.92 5.77 3.91
CA LYS A 204 14.00 4.75 3.38
C LYS A 204 14.74 3.97 2.31
N ILE A 205 14.67 2.65 2.34
CA ILE A 205 15.21 1.79 1.28
C ILE A 205 14.07 1.16 0.51
N TRP A 206 14.13 1.24 -0.81
CA TRP A 206 13.08 0.84 -1.73
C TRP A 206 13.60 -0.23 -2.69
N LEU A 207 12.72 -1.17 -3.03
CA LEU A 207 12.94 -2.16 -4.08
C LEU A 207 11.67 -2.25 -4.93
N PHE A 208 11.84 -2.32 -6.25
CA PHE A 208 10.74 -2.36 -7.23
C PHE A 208 10.89 -3.57 -8.15
N GLY A 209 9.77 -4.19 -8.53
CA GLY A 209 9.70 -5.31 -9.48
C GLY A 209 8.54 -6.26 -9.19
N ASN A 210 8.64 -7.49 -9.67
CA ASN A 210 7.75 -8.57 -9.23
C ASN A 210 8.39 -9.23 -8.01
N LEU A 211 8.15 -8.67 -6.84
CA LEU A 211 8.71 -9.14 -5.59
C LEU A 211 7.86 -10.26 -5.01
N ARG A 212 8.50 -11.16 -4.25
CA ARG A 212 7.85 -12.31 -3.63
C ARG A 212 8.44 -12.56 -2.25
N ALA A 213 7.56 -12.71 -1.27
CA ALA A 213 7.89 -13.10 0.09
C ALA A 213 7.03 -14.28 0.56
N LYS A 214 7.52 -14.99 1.58
CA LYS A 214 6.78 -16.05 2.28
C LYS A 214 6.39 -15.58 3.68
N SER A 215 5.15 -15.84 4.06
CA SER A 215 4.61 -15.63 5.41
C SER A 215 3.88 -16.90 5.83
N GLY A 216 4.56 -17.75 6.62
CA GLY A 216 4.11 -19.14 6.82
C GLY A 216 3.90 -19.85 5.48
N ASN A 217 2.69 -20.37 5.28
CA ASN A 217 2.31 -21.05 4.03
C ASN A 217 1.86 -20.09 2.91
N LYS A 218 1.63 -18.81 3.22
CA LYS A 218 1.16 -17.84 2.23
C LYS A 218 2.32 -17.23 1.45
N THR A 219 2.10 -17.08 0.14
CA THR A 219 2.96 -16.31 -0.75
C THR A 219 2.38 -14.91 -0.89
N ILE A 220 3.21 -13.91 -0.60
CA ILE A 220 2.89 -12.50 -0.82
C ILE A 220 3.65 -12.00 -2.04
N ARG A 221 2.98 -11.22 -2.89
CA ARG A 221 3.59 -10.61 -4.08
C ARG A 221 3.46 -9.10 -4.01
N TRP A 222 4.54 -8.40 -4.33
CA TRP A 222 4.55 -6.94 -4.38
C TRP A 222 5.13 -6.39 -5.67
N GLY A 223 4.63 -5.24 -6.10
CA GLY A 223 5.24 -4.33 -7.06
C GLY A 223 6.46 -3.62 -6.50
N TRP A 224 6.43 -3.36 -5.20
CA TRP A 224 7.49 -2.67 -4.50
C TRP A 224 7.41 -2.92 -3.01
N HIS A 225 8.56 -2.82 -2.35
CA HIS A 225 8.64 -2.91 -0.89
C HIS A 225 9.55 -1.83 -0.36
N VAL A 226 9.20 -1.31 0.82
CA VAL A 226 9.97 -0.27 1.50
C VAL A 226 10.10 -0.58 2.97
N THR A 227 11.28 -0.28 3.50
CA THR A 227 11.54 -0.28 4.93
C THR A 227 12.56 0.82 5.28
N ILE A 228 13.11 0.80 6.49
CA ILE A 228 14.19 1.69 6.91
C ILE A 228 15.56 1.06 6.72
N ALA A 229 16.52 1.90 6.32
CA ALA A 229 17.94 1.59 6.38
C ALA A 229 18.62 2.55 7.36
N VAL A 230 19.61 2.07 8.10
CA VAL A 230 20.41 2.87 9.05
C VAL A 230 21.88 2.78 8.67
N LYS A 231 22.61 3.86 8.95
CA LYS A 231 24.06 3.92 8.71
C LYS A 231 24.81 3.73 10.02
N LEU A 232 25.93 3.03 9.91
CA LEU A 232 26.99 3.01 10.89
C LEU A 232 27.96 4.18 10.61
N THR A 233 28.67 4.64 11.63
CA THR A 233 29.68 5.70 11.51
C THR A 233 30.83 5.34 10.57
N ASN A 234 31.09 4.05 10.34
CA ASN A 234 32.06 3.55 9.34
C ASN A 234 31.52 3.58 7.90
N GLY A 235 30.29 4.05 7.68
CA GLY A 235 29.63 4.10 6.38
C GLY A 235 28.79 2.87 6.03
N ASP A 236 28.90 1.78 6.79
CA ASP A 236 28.13 0.57 6.55
C ASP A 236 26.64 0.80 6.71
N ARG A 237 25.84 0.25 5.78
CA ARG A 237 24.38 0.31 5.85
C ARG A 237 23.80 -1.02 6.34
N ARG A 238 22.77 -0.94 7.19
CA ARG A 238 21.94 -2.09 7.59
C ARG A 238 20.47 -1.78 7.40
N VAL A 239 19.71 -2.79 6.99
CA VAL A 239 18.26 -2.73 6.80
C VAL A 239 17.58 -3.32 8.03
N ILE A 240 16.58 -2.63 8.57
CA ILE A 240 15.76 -3.14 9.67
C ILE A 240 14.35 -3.37 9.10
N ASP A 241 13.89 -4.61 9.12
CA ASP A 241 12.55 -4.97 8.64
C ASP A 241 11.97 -6.15 9.44
N PRO A 242 11.24 -5.87 10.53
CA PRO A 242 10.62 -6.90 11.36
C PRO A 242 9.56 -7.72 10.65
N ALA A 243 9.10 -7.33 9.45
CA ALA A 243 8.29 -8.21 8.61
C ALA A 243 9.06 -9.45 8.16
N PHE A 244 10.39 -9.42 8.17
CA PHE A 244 11.22 -10.56 7.78
C PHE A 244 11.96 -11.20 8.95
N GLN A 245 12.52 -10.40 9.85
CA GLN A 245 13.27 -10.86 11.02
C GLN A 245 13.54 -9.69 11.98
N ASP A 246 13.80 -9.99 13.24
CA ASP A 246 14.06 -9.01 14.30
C ASP A 246 15.53 -8.59 14.43
N THR A 247 16.38 -8.99 13.48
CA THR A 247 17.79 -8.65 13.41
C THR A 247 18.12 -7.86 12.15
N PRO A 248 19.12 -6.94 12.19
CA PRO A 248 19.51 -6.17 11.03
C PRO A 248 20.05 -7.05 9.90
N MET A 249 19.74 -6.66 8.67
CA MET A 249 20.21 -7.29 7.44
C MET A 249 21.19 -6.38 6.71
N SER A 250 22.08 -6.97 5.92
CA SER A 250 22.67 -6.27 4.77
C SER A 250 21.59 -5.94 3.74
N VAL A 251 21.89 -5.00 2.83
CA VAL A 251 20.98 -4.68 1.72
C VAL A 251 20.70 -5.92 0.86
N LYS A 252 21.72 -6.73 0.58
CA LYS A 252 21.59 -7.94 -0.24
C LYS A 252 20.68 -8.98 0.43
N GLU A 253 20.86 -9.26 1.72
CA GLU A 253 20.00 -10.22 2.43
C GLU A 253 18.53 -9.79 2.40
N TRP A 254 18.26 -8.49 2.55
CA TRP A 254 16.89 -7.97 2.43
C TRP A 254 16.34 -8.10 1.00
N GLU A 255 17.12 -7.76 -0.03
CA GLU A 255 16.73 -7.99 -1.42
C GLU A 255 16.42 -9.47 -1.71
N ASP A 256 17.26 -10.39 -1.21
CA ASP A 256 17.07 -11.84 -1.39
C ASP A 256 15.76 -12.31 -0.72
N LYS A 257 15.39 -11.74 0.43
CA LYS A 257 14.09 -12.02 1.09
C LYS A 257 12.90 -11.47 0.33
N CYS A 258 13.05 -10.31 -0.34
CA CYS A 258 12.06 -9.75 -1.25
C CYS A 258 11.96 -10.50 -2.60
N LEU A 259 12.94 -11.36 -2.91
CA LEU A 259 12.99 -12.17 -4.13
C LEU A 259 12.91 -13.66 -3.80
N ASN A 260 12.22 -14.03 -2.72
CA ASN A 260 12.18 -15.39 -2.22
C ASN A 260 11.59 -16.34 -3.27
N LYS A 261 12.36 -17.37 -3.65
CA LYS A 261 11.97 -18.39 -4.64
C LYS A 261 11.50 -19.71 -4.02
N SER A 262 11.50 -19.82 -2.69
CA SER A 262 11.15 -21.06 -2.01
C SER A 262 9.69 -21.45 -2.26
N GLY A 263 9.46 -22.74 -2.53
CA GLY A 263 8.14 -23.31 -2.81
C GLY A 263 7.44 -22.66 -4.00
N MET A 264 8.17 -22.34 -5.06
CA MET A 264 7.61 -21.90 -6.35
C MET A 264 7.36 -23.12 -7.24
N ASN A 265 6.22 -23.13 -7.92
CA ASN A 265 5.95 -24.10 -8.97
C ASN A 265 6.67 -23.71 -10.27
N TYR A 266 6.92 -24.69 -11.15
CA TYR A 266 7.59 -24.47 -12.44
C TYR A 266 6.90 -23.40 -13.32
N ASN A 267 5.57 -23.33 -13.28
CA ASN A 267 4.78 -22.39 -14.07
C ASN A 267 4.61 -21.00 -13.42
N GLU A 268 5.12 -20.79 -12.20
CA GLU A 268 5.03 -19.49 -11.56
C GLU A 268 6.05 -18.52 -12.15
N ARG A 269 5.59 -17.30 -12.42
CA ARG A 269 6.48 -16.22 -12.86
C ARG A 269 7.50 -15.90 -11.76
N MET A 270 8.78 -16.04 -12.13
CA MET A 270 9.94 -15.78 -11.27
C MET A 270 9.92 -14.35 -10.73
N PRO A 271 10.26 -14.15 -9.44
CA PRO A 271 10.41 -12.81 -8.92
C PRO A 271 11.65 -12.15 -9.53
N TYR A 272 11.54 -10.84 -9.78
CA TYR A 272 12.63 -10.04 -10.34
C TYR A 272 12.57 -8.62 -9.78
N LYS A 273 13.71 -7.93 -9.83
CA LYS A 273 13.81 -6.49 -9.53
C LYS A 273 14.05 -5.71 -10.81
N ILE A 274 13.42 -4.54 -10.93
CA ILE A 274 13.57 -3.63 -12.08
C ILE A 274 14.91 -2.88 -12.01
N GLY A 275 15.46 -2.73 -10.80
CA GLY A 275 16.78 -2.16 -10.54
C GLY A 275 17.26 -2.52 -9.15
N SER A 276 18.49 -2.13 -8.82
CA SER A 276 19.03 -2.29 -7.46
C SER A 276 18.22 -1.50 -6.44
N ALA A 277 18.16 -2.00 -5.21
CA ALA A 277 17.58 -1.24 -4.11
C ALA A 277 18.30 0.11 -3.96
N PHE A 278 17.54 1.17 -3.70
CA PHE A 278 18.07 2.51 -3.51
C PHE A 278 17.43 3.19 -2.31
N THR A 279 18.12 4.19 -1.77
CA THR A 279 17.67 4.93 -0.59
C THR A 279 17.15 6.32 -0.94
N THR A 280 16.12 6.75 -0.23
CA THR A 280 15.65 8.14 -0.24
C THR A 280 15.78 8.76 1.15
N GLN A 281 15.49 10.06 1.24
CA GLN A 281 15.38 10.75 2.53
C GLN A 281 14.38 10.02 3.44
N SER A 282 14.65 10.01 4.74
CA SER A 282 13.81 9.28 5.70
C SER A 282 12.33 9.68 5.65
N LYS A 283 12.04 10.96 5.36
CA LYS A 283 10.68 11.50 5.34
C LYS A 283 9.84 11.04 4.15
N SER A 284 10.42 10.47 3.10
CA SER A 284 9.65 9.97 1.95
C SER A 284 8.62 8.93 2.43
N TYR A 285 7.34 9.18 2.14
CA TYR A 285 6.25 8.30 2.52
C TYR A 285 5.90 7.34 1.37
N LEU A 286 5.68 7.87 0.16
CA LEU A 286 5.44 7.12 -1.09
C LEU A 286 6.27 7.72 -2.22
N LEU A 287 6.48 6.95 -3.29
CA LEU A 287 7.07 7.41 -4.55
C LEU A 287 6.01 7.35 -5.67
N HIS A 288 5.95 8.37 -6.54
CA HIS A 288 4.90 8.48 -7.58
C HIS A 288 5.44 8.33 -9.01
N LYS A 289 6.66 8.79 -9.28
CA LYS A 289 7.35 8.55 -10.55
C LYS A 289 8.59 7.72 -10.24
N VAL A 290 8.82 6.60 -10.90
CA VAL A 290 10.05 5.80 -10.73
C VAL A 290 10.54 5.34 -12.10
N ARG A 291 11.34 6.19 -12.78
CA ARG A 291 11.84 5.91 -14.14
C ARG A 291 13.23 6.50 -14.33
N GLY A 292 14.16 5.70 -14.87
CA GLY A 292 15.52 6.17 -15.22
C GLY A 292 16.29 6.78 -14.05
N GLY A 293 16.11 6.25 -12.83
CA GLY A 293 16.72 6.77 -11.61
C GLY A 293 16.13 8.09 -11.08
N ARG A 294 15.11 8.65 -11.75
CA ARG A 294 14.37 9.83 -11.29
C ARG A 294 13.13 9.41 -10.54
N TYR A 295 12.83 10.14 -9.47
CA TYR A 295 11.61 9.92 -8.71
C TYR A 295 11.05 11.17 -8.06
N THR A 296 9.73 11.16 -7.88
CA THR A 296 8.99 12.12 -7.05
C THR A 296 8.44 11.42 -5.82
N GLN A 297 8.17 12.20 -4.78
CA GLN A 297 7.88 11.69 -3.44
C GLN A 297 6.73 12.48 -2.83
N SER A 298 5.87 11.79 -2.09
CA SER A 298 5.00 12.41 -1.10
C SER A 298 5.50 12.17 0.31
N TYR A 299 5.01 12.98 1.22
CA TYR A 299 5.40 12.96 2.63
C TYR A 299 4.16 12.72 3.51
N ASP A 300 4.39 12.33 4.76
CA ASP A 300 3.37 12.19 5.79
C ASP A 300 3.92 12.74 7.11
N ASN A 301 4.35 14.01 7.08
CA ASN A 301 5.06 14.63 8.20
C ASN A 301 4.24 14.62 9.51
N CYS A 302 2.90 14.63 9.38
CA CYS A 302 1.97 14.55 10.50
C CYS A 302 1.69 13.10 10.98
N TYR A 303 2.17 12.08 10.26
CA TYR A 303 1.90 10.65 10.50
C TYR A 303 0.41 10.30 10.46
N GLU A 304 -0.41 11.08 9.76
CA GLU A 304 -1.86 10.89 9.71
C GLU A 304 -2.21 9.70 8.81
N LYS A 305 -1.61 9.66 7.61
CA LYS A 305 -1.78 8.51 6.72
C LYS A 305 -1.21 7.26 7.38
N THR A 306 -0.04 7.37 7.99
CA THR A 306 0.62 6.29 8.73
C THR A 306 -0.30 5.73 9.81
N THR A 307 -0.86 6.61 10.66
CA THR A 307 -1.75 6.22 11.77
C THR A 307 -3.01 5.54 11.24
N ALA A 308 -3.66 6.11 10.22
CA ALA A 308 -4.85 5.54 9.60
C ALA A 308 -4.57 4.13 9.02
N THR A 309 -3.51 3.99 8.21
CA THR A 309 -3.13 2.69 7.62
C THR A 309 -2.83 1.64 8.68
N LEU A 310 -2.02 1.98 9.70
CA LEU A 310 -1.66 1.02 10.75
C LEU A 310 -2.87 0.56 11.56
N ASN A 311 -3.81 1.45 11.88
CA ASN A 311 -5.03 1.07 12.59
C ASN A 311 -5.92 0.18 11.73
N ASN A 312 -6.08 0.50 10.44
CA ASN A 312 -6.88 -0.28 9.50
C ASN A 312 -6.35 -1.72 9.32
N TYR A 313 -5.03 -1.92 9.47
CA TYR A 313 -4.40 -3.23 9.31
C TYR A 313 -4.11 -3.95 10.62
N ARG A 314 -4.40 -3.36 11.79
CA ARG A 314 -4.01 -3.88 13.11
C ARG A 314 -4.42 -5.33 13.35
N HIS A 315 -5.58 -5.74 12.85
CA HIS A 315 -6.16 -7.07 13.07
C HIS A 315 -6.05 -8.00 11.85
N ARG A 316 -5.43 -7.54 10.77
CA ARG A 316 -5.24 -8.35 9.56
C ARG A 316 -4.08 -9.31 9.74
N ARG A 317 -4.11 -10.43 9.03
CA ARG A 317 -3.01 -11.39 8.94
C ARG A 317 -2.88 -11.87 7.50
N ASP A 318 -1.69 -12.30 7.15
CA ASP A 318 -1.44 -12.96 5.87
C ASP A 318 -2.11 -14.33 5.85
#